data_AF-A0A9X1ZKK6-F1
#
_entry.id   AF-A0A9X1ZKK6-F1
#
_cell.length_a   1.000
_cell.length_b   1.000
_cell.length_c   1.000
_cell.angle_alpha   90.00
_cell.angle_beta   90.00
_cell.angle_gamma   90.00
#
_symmetry.space_group_name_H-M   'P 1'
#
loop_
_entity.id
_entity.type
_entity.pdbx_description
1 polymer ?
#
loop_
_entity_poly.entity_id
_entity_poly.type
_entity_poly.pdbx_seq_one_letter_code
_entity_poly.pdbx_strand_id
1 'polypeptide(L)'
;MLKDNEILIKPVIKRNGITFSVFGCIGVVCGVSLFLLGSEFFAPGIICFALGIIALVLGFSKLAEPEVSLKLSDEGFTYFHRRGQVSVSWDNVQRMDQPRVTQGIDTVSLPYIGVKIKHMSPVLETISLRLAAGLLTEQRPLLMTASTQDEDLSVLENQMSAEFTPFIEDNDRFKGVLAMFGHRSKLLGNHLGYHLYISTDALDRPVDEFIALMNKSKQAAVVVA
;
A
#
# COMPACT_ATOMS: atom_id res chain seq x y z
N MET A 1 23.48 24.16 -7.68
CA MET A 1 24.29 23.02 -8.17
C MET A 1 23.52 21.77 -7.78
N LEU A 2 22.89 21.11 -8.76
CA LEU A 2 21.99 19.98 -8.53
C LEU A 2 22.75 18.78 -7.98
N LYS A 3 22.22 18.19 -6.93
CA LYS A 3 22.50 16.80 -6.57
C LYS A 3 21.19 16.12 -6.20
N ASP A 4 20.25 16.10 -7.14
CA ASP A 4 19.02 15.32 -7.05
C ASP A 4 19.39 13.84 -7.11
N ASN A 5 19.88 13.30 -6.00
CA ASN A 5 20.21 11.90 -5.86
C ASN A 5 18.93 11.13 -5.56
N GLU A 6 17.99 11.20 -6.51
CA GLU A 6 16.68 10.57 -6.39
C GLU A 6 16.82 9.06 -6.52
N ILE A 7 16.50 8.32 -5.46
CA ILE A 7 16.50 6.86 -5.50
C ILE A 7 15.08 6.41 -5.84
N LEU A 8 14.90 5.86 -7.04
CA LEU A 8 13.65 5.29 -7.50
C LEU A 8 13.59 3.81 -7.17
N ILE A 9 12.56 3.40 -6.44
CA ILE A 9 12.29 2.03 -6.04
C ILE A 9 11.16 1.48 -6.89
N LYS A 10 11.39 0.29 -7.46
CA LYS A 10 10.44 -0.40 -8.36
C LYS A 10 9.93 -1.68 -7.70
N PRO A 11 8.62 -1.94 -7.69
CA PRO A 11 8.08 -3.14 -7.05
C PRO A 11 8.54 -4.42 -7.78
N VAL A 12 8.90 -5.47 -7.04
CA VAL A 12 9.32 -6.76 -7.63
C VAL A 12 8.17 -7.45 -8.39
N ILE A 13 6.92 -7.18 -8.01
CA ILE A 13 5.72 -7.90 -8.46
C ILE A 13 5.41 -7.70 -9.95
N LYS A 14 5.85 -6.58 -10.55
CA LYS A 14 5.72 -6.32 -11.99
C LYS A 14 6.48 -7.34 -12.87
N ARG A 15 7.39 -8.13 -12.29
CA ARG A 15 8.13 -9.18 -13.01
C ARG A 15 7.16 -10.22 -13.60
N ASN A 16 7.30 -10.45 -14.90
CA ASN A 16 6.55 -11.41 -15.72
C ASN A 16 5.09 -11.04 -16.05
N GLY A 17 4.62 -9.82 -15.80
CA GLY A 17 3.23 -9.41 -16.13
C GLY A 17 2.88 -9.59 -17.61
N ILE A 18 3.79 -9.18 -18.51
CA ILE A 18 3.64 -9.35 -19.96
C ILE A 18 3.55 -10.84 -20.34
N THR A 19 4.40 -11.68 -19.76
CA THR A 19 4.44 -13.13 -20.02
C THR A 19 3.10 -13.77 -19.67
N PHE A 20 2.53 -13.47 -18.50
CA PHE A 20 1.21 -13.98 -18.10
C PHE A 20 0.09 -13.49 -19.02
N SER A 21 0.12 -12.22 -19.45
CA SER A 21 -0.88 -11.70 -20.39
C SER A 21 -0.80 -12.39 -21.76
N VAL A 22 0.41 -12.62 -22.29
CA VAL A 22 0.61 -13.29 -23.58
C VAL A 22 0.19 -14.76 -23.51
N PHE A 23 0.62 -15.50 -22.47
CA PHE A 23 0.17 -16.87 -22.26
C PHE A 23 -1.35 -16.97 -22.07
N GLY A 24 -1.95 -16.01 -21.37
CA GLY A 24 -3.39 -15.91 -21.19
C GLY A 24 -4.12 -15.73 -22.52
N CYS A 25 -3.68 -14.78 -23.37
CA CYS A 25 -4.23 -14.58 -24.71
C CYS A 25 -4.11 -15.84 -25.57
N ILE A 26 -2.94 -16.50 -25.57
CA ILE A 26 -2.73 -17.75 -26.32
C ILE A 26 -3.69 -18.84 -25.81
N GLY A 27 -3.82 -19.02 -24.49
CA GLY A 27 -4.72 -20.00 -23.90
C GLY A 27 -6.19 -19.77 -24.26
N VAL A 28 -6.65 -18.52 -24.26
CA VAL A 28 -8.00 -18.15 -24.69
C VAL A 28 -8.22 -18.45 -26.17
N VAL A 29 -7.29 -18.03 -27.03
CA VAL A 29 -7.39 -18.29 -28.48
C VAL A 29 -7.38 -19.79 -28.76
N CYS A 30 -6.46 -20.55 -28.15
CA CYS A 30 -6.42 -22.01 -28.27
C CYS A 30 -7.71 -22.67 -27.77
N GLY A 31 -8.26 -22.23 -26.65
CA GLY A 31 -9.53 -22.73 -26.12
C GLY A 31 -10.70 -22.49 -27.08
N VAL A 32 -10.81 -21.27 -27.62
CA VAL A 32 -11.83 -20.92 -28.62
C VAL A 32 -11.65 -21.71 -29.91
N SER A 33 -10.42 -21.86 -30.40
CA SER A 33 -10.13 -22.69 -31.57
C SER A 33 -10.56 -24.15 -31.35
N LEU A 34 -10.25 -24.75 -30.19
CA LEU A 34 -10.64 -26.12 -29.88
C LEU A 34 -12.17 -26.30 -29.85
N PHE A 35 -12.93 -25.29 -29.39
CA PHE A 35 -14.39 -25.33 -29.48
C PHE A 35 -14.92 -25.35 -30.92
N LEU A 36 -14.23 -24.69 -31.85
CA LEU A 36 -14.61 -24.66 -33.26
C LEU A 36 -14.26 -25.95 -34.02
N LEU A 37 -13.28 -26.74 -33.54
CA LEU A 37 -12.84 -27.98 -34.19
C LEU A 37 -13.78 -29.17 -33.95
N GLY A 38 -14.68 -29.12 -32.97
CA GLY A 38 -15.71 -30.14 -32.76
C GLY A 38 -15.95 -30.53 -31.30
N SER A 39 -17.01 -31.30 -31.05
CA SER A 39 -17.46 -31.68 -29.70
C SER A 39 -16.47 -32.59 -28.94
N GLU A 40 -15.61 -33.31 -29.64
CA GLU A 40 -14.58 -34.18 -29.04
C GLU A 40 -13.52 -33.38 -28.26
N PHE A 41 -13.27 -32.13 -28.66
CA PHE A 41 -12.29 -31.25 -28.04
C PHE A 41 -12.89 -30.30 -26.99
N PHE A 42 -14.14 -30.52 -26.61
CA PHE A 42 -14.86 -29.65 -25.67
C PHE A 42 -14.17 -29.58 -24.30
N ALA A 43 -13.78 -30.73 -23.73
CA ALA A 43 -13.15 -30.75 -22.40
C ALA A 43 -11.76 -30.10 -22.38
N PRO A 44 -10.83 -30.41 -23.31
CA PRO A 44 -9.57 -29.68 -23.44
C PRO A 44 -9.75 -28.18 -23.73
N GLY A 45 -10.76 -27.83 -24.54
CA GLY A 45 -11.12 -26.45 -24.85
C GLY A 45 -11.49 -25.63 -23.61
N ILE A 46 -12.35 -26.19 -22.73
CA ILE A 46 -12.72 -25.55 -21.45
C ILE A 46 -11.49 -25.31 -20.58
N ILE A 47 -10.61 -26.30 -20.45
CA ILE A 47 -9.43 -26.19 -19.58
C ILE A 47 -8.50 -25.08 -20.09
N CYS A 48 -8.18 -25.09 -21.38
CA CYS A 48 -7.32 -24.06 -21.99
C CYS A 48 -7.94 -22.66 -21.88
N PHE A 49 -9.26 -22.55 -22.11
CA PHE A 49 -9.97 -21.28 -22.02
C PHE A 49 -9.99 -20.73 -20.59
N ALA A 50 -10.31 -21.57 -19.59
CA ALA A 50 -10.35 -21.18 -18.19
C ALA A 50 -8.96 -20.77 -17.67
N LEU A 51 -7.93 -21.58 -17.93
CA LEU A 51 -6.55 -21.25 -17.55
C LEU A 51 -6.07 -19.99 -18.28
N GLY A 52 -6.45 -19.81 -19.55
CA GLY A 52 -6.16 -18.62 -20.33
C GLY A 52 -6.74 -17.35 -19.71
N ILE A 53 -8.02 -17.37 -19.33
CA ILE A 53 -8.68 -16.24 -18.64
C ILE A 53 -7.99 -15.93 -17.32
N ILE A 54 -7.71 -16.94 -16.48
CA ILE A 54 -7.04 -16.75 -15.19
C ILE A 54 -5.67 -16.10 -15.39
N ALA A 55 -4.86 -16.62 -16.32
CA ALA A 55 -3.55 -16.06 -16.64
C ALA A 55 -3.64 -14.62 -17.18
N LEU A 56 -4.66 -14.32 -17.99
CA LEU A 56 -4.87 -12.98 -18.55
C LEU A 56 -5.24 -11.97 -17.46
N VAL A 57 -6.15 -12.33 -16.55
CA VAL A 57 -6.54 -11.48 -15.40
C VAL A 57 -5.33 -11.21 -14.50
N LEU A 58 -4.54 -12.24 -14.19
CA LEU A 58 -3.31 -12.09 -13.39
C LEU A 58 -2.27 -11.23 -14.10
N GLY A 59 -2.07 -11.43 -15.42
CA GLY A 59 -1.16 -10.63 -16.22
C GLY A 59 -1.56 -9.15 -16.27
N PHE A 60 -2.84 -8.87 -16.54
CA PHE A 60 -3.36 -7.50 -16.53
C PHE A 60 -3.22 -6.84 -15.14
N SER A 61 -3.51 -7.58 -14.07
CA SER A 61 -3.35 -7.09 -12.70
C SER A 61 -1.90 -6.71 -12.39
N LYS A 62 -0.92 -7.50 -12.86
CA LYS A 62 0.51 -7.18 -12.74
C LYS A 62 0.95 -5.99 -13.60
N LEU A 63 0.34 -5.80 -14.76
CA LEU A 63 0.64 -4.67 -15.65
C LEU A 63 0.08 -3.34 -15.14
N ALA A 64 -1.05 -3.38 -14.42
CA ALA A 64 -1.69 -2.21 -13.83
C ALA A 64 -0.94 -1.66 -12.59
N GLU A 65 0.09 -2.34 -12.13
CA GLU A 65 0.93 -1.89 -11.01
C GLU A 65 1.89 -0.77 -11.46
N PRO A 66 2.01 0.32 -10.68
CA PRO A 66 2.84 1.46 -11.07
C PRO A 66 4.32 1.07 -11.24
N GLU A 67 5.01 1.74 -12.17
CA GLU A 67 6.41 1.40 -12.50
C GLU A 67 7.39 1.72 -11.38
N VAL A 68 7.02 2.66 -10.51
CA VAL A 68 7.76 3.13 -9.35
C VAL A 68 6.80 3.04 -8.17
N SER A 69 7.24 2.42 -7.09
CA SER A 69 6.46 2.31 -5.85
C SER A 69 6.86 3.37 -4.84
N LEU A 70 8.15 3.72 -4.79
CA LEU A 70 8.66 4.74 -3.88
C LEU A 70 9.76 5.56 -4.56
N LYS A 71 9.78 6.86 -4.29
CA LYS A 71 10.87 7.77 -4.65
C LYS A 71 11.42 8.37 -3.37
N LEU A 72 12.74 8.26 -3.17
CA LEU A 72 13.46 8.94 -2.09
C LEU A 72 14.12 10.19 -2.66
N SER A 73 13.93 11.31 -1.98
CA SER A 73 14.65 12.56 -2.22
C SER A 73 15.34 13.02 -0.95
N ASP A 74 16.11 14.10 -1.04
CA ASP A 74 16.77 14.71 0.12
C ASP A 74 15.74 15.37 1.07
N GLU A 75 14.56 15.74 0.59
CA GLU A 75 13.51 16.38 1.42
C GLU A 75 12.57 15.35 2.09
N GLY A 76 12.42 14.17 1.49
CA GLY A 76 11.45 13.18 1.95
C GLY A 76 11.34 11.94 1.07
N PHE A 77 10.17 11.32 1.11
CA PHE A 77 9.82 10.27 0.17
C PHE A 77 8.43 10.48 -0.41
N THR A 78 8.22 9.99 -1.64
CA THR A 78 6.91 9.91 -2.27
C THR A 78 6.55 8.45 -2.49
N TYR A 79 5.41 8.05 -1.94
CA TYR A 79 4.82 6.75 -2.19
C TYR A 79 3.84 6.84 -3.36
N PHE A 80 4.05 5.98 -4.36
CA PHE A 80 3.22 5.87 -5.54
C PHE A 80 2.40 4.59 -5.47
N HIS A 81 1.10 4.76 -5.60
CA HIS A 81 0.12 3.69 -5.59
C HIS A 81 -0.75 3.75 -6.84
N ARG A 82 -1.43 2.66 -7.21
CA ARG A 82 -2.32 2.63 -8.38
C ARG A 82 -3.43 3.70 -8.31
N ARG A 83 -3.77 4.16 -7.10
CA ARG A 83 -4.83 5.16 -6.85
C ARG A 83 -4.30 6.59 -6.67
N GLY A 84 -2.99 6.81 -6.77
CA GLY A 84 -2.37 8.13 -6.67
C GLY A 84 -1.09 8.10 -5.84
N GLN A 85 -0.76 9.21 -5.19
CA GLN A 85 0.50 9.33 -4.45
C GLN A 85 0.30 10.08 -3.14
N VAL A 86 1.30 9.96 -2.26
CA VAL A 86 1.44 10.75 -1.04
C VAL A 86 2.92 11.06 -0.84
N SER A 87 3.24 12.28 -0.42
CA SER A 87 4.60 12.71 -0.14
C SER A 87 4.76 13.01 1.35
N VAL A 88 5.86 12.58 1.94
CA VAL A 88 6.15 12.79 3.36
C VAL A 88 7.57 13.30 3.51
N SER A 89 7.70 14.48 4.11
CA SER A 89 9.01 15.06 4.45
C SER A 89 9.70 14.27 5.55
N TRP A 90 11.03 14.13 5.46
CA TRP A 90 11.85 13.46 6.47
C TRP A 90 11.73 14.08 7.86
N ASP A 91 11.54 15.40 7.95
CA ASP A 91 11.36 16.11 9.22
C ASP A 91 10.08 15.71 9.93
N ASN A 92 9.06 15.32 9.17
CA ASN A 92 7.79 14.84 9.71
C ASN A 92 7.84 13.34 10.07
N VAL A 93 8.78 12.57 9.52
CA VAL A 93 8.95 11.16 9.87
C VAL A 93 9.62 11.05 11.25
N GLN A 94 8.94 10.42 12.20
CA GLN A 94 9.52 10.11 13.50
C GLN A 94 10.33 8.81 13.45
N ARG A 95 9.71 7.70 13.01
CA ARG A 95 10.37 6.39 12.85
C ARG A 95 9.67 5.54 11.79
N MET A 96 10.36 4.52 11.32
CA MET A 96 9.86 3.52 10.37
C MET A 96 10.26 2.14 10.87
N ASP A 97 9.30 1.21 10.90
CA ASP A 97 9.54 -0.17 11.35
C ASP A 97 8.51 -1.12 10.73
N GLN A 98 8.71 -2.43 10.86
CA GLN A 98 7.69 -3.41 10.53
C GLN A 98 6.74 -3.58 11.73
N PRO A 99 5.43 -3.27 11.60
CA PRO A 99 4.47 -3.44 12.68
C PRO A 99 4.35 -4.92 13.06
N ARG A 100 4.31 -5.21 14.36
CA ARG A 100 4.14 -6.56 14.91
C ARG A 100 2.94 -6.58 15.83
N VAL A 101 2.17 -7.66 15.76
CA VAL A 101 0.98 -7.86 16.59
C VAL A 101 1.06 -9.20 17.29
N THR A 102 0.69 -9.22 18.55
CA THR A 102 0.56 -10.46 19.33
C THR A 102 -0.82 -11.05 19.06
N GLN A 103 -0.85 -12.31 18.61
CA GLN A 103 -2.08 -13.10 18.46
C GLN A 103 -1.96 -14.31 19.37
N GLY A 104 -2.64 -14.26 20.53
CA GLY A 104 -2.51 -15.28 21.56
C GLY A 104 -1.11 -15.31 22.16
N ILE A 105 -0.34 -16.35 21.83
CA ILE A 105 1.04 -16.56 22.33
C ILE A 105 2.09 -16.14 21.28
N ASP A 106 1.70 -16.07 20.00
CA ASP A 106 2.61 -15.79 18.90
C ASP A 106 2.66 -14.30 18.57
N THR A 107 3.85 -13.81 18.21
CA THR A 107 4.03 -12.46 17.66
C THR A 107 4.20 -12.56 16.15
N VAL A 108 3.27 -11.98 15.40
CA VAL A 108 3.26 -12.01 13.94
C VAL A 108 3.62 -10.63 13.39
N SER A 109 4.58 -10.58 12.48
CA SER A 109 4.90 -9.37 11.73
C SER A 109 3.85 -9.13 10.65
N LEU A 110 3.29 -7.92 10.61
CA LEU A 110 2.34 -7.52 9.58
C LEU A 110 3.07 -7.28 8.24
N PRO A 111 2.42 -7.56 7.09
CA PRO A 111 3.00 -7.36 5.76
C PRO A 111 2.99 -5.88 5.34
N TYR A 112 3.43 -5.00 6.24
CA TYR A 112 3.50 -3.56 6.01
C TYR A 112 4.78 -2.98 6.61
N ILE A 113 5.25 -1.87 6.04
CA ILE A 113 6.15 -0.93 6.72
C ILE A 113 5.28 0.16 7.33
N GLY A 114 5.35 0.28 8.64
CA GLY A 114 4.69 1.33 9.41
C GLY A 114 5.56 2.58 9.45
N VAL A 115 4.98 3.72 9.07
CA VAL A 115 5.62 5.03 9.19
C VAL A 115 4.92 5.82 10.28
N LYS A 116 5.66 6.15 11.34
CA LYS A 116 5.18 7.03 12.40
C LYS A 116 5.57 8.45 12.03
N ILE A 117 4.59 9.31 11.83
CA ILE A 117 4.76 10.74 11.56
C ILE A 117 4.45 11.59 12.79
N LYS A 118 4.94 12.83 12.82
CA LYS A 118 4.72 13.80 13.90
C LYS A 118 3.37 14.52 13.74
N HIS A 119 3.10 15.00 12.53
CA HIS A 119 1.90 15.76 12.16
C HIS A 119 1.24 15.13 10.93
N MET A 120 -0.08 15.00 10.98
CA MET A 120 -0.92 14.46 9.91
C MET A 120 -1.26 15.51 8.84
N SER A 121 -1.41 16.79 9.20
CA SER A 121 -1.79 17.87 8.26
C SER A 121 -0.95 17.89 6.97
N PRO A 122 0.40 17.86 7.01
CA PRO A 122 1.22 17.87 5.78
C PRO A 122 1.00 16.64 4.88
N VAL A 123 0.60 15.52 5.48
CA VAL A 123 0.29 14.28 4.73
C VAL A 123 -1.09 14.39 4.09
N LEU A 124 -2.07 14.95 4.79
CA LEU A 124 -3.42 15.16 4.27
C LEU A 124 -3.45 16.17 3.12
N GLU A 125 -2.52 17.13 3.09
CA GLU A 125 -2.38 18.09 1.99
C GLU A 125 -1.77 17.49 0.71
N THR A 126 -0.91 16.47 0.85
CA THR A 126 -0.18 15.88 -0.28
C THR A 126 -0.79 14.59 -0.81
N ILE A 127 -1.57 13.88 0.03
CA ILE A 127 -2.23 12.64 -0.37
C ILE A 127 -3.35 12.91 -1.38
N SER A 128 -3.38 12.14 -2.47
CA SER A 128 -4.50 12.23 -3.40
C SER A 128 -5.79 11.70 -2.77
N LEU A 129 -6.92 12.35 -3.06
CA LEU A 129 -8.23 11.94 -2.51
C LEU A 129 -8.59 10.48 -2.83
N ARG A 130 -8.24 10.02 -4.04
CA ARG A 130 -8.42 8.62 -4.48
C ARG A 130 -7.53 7.66 -3.70
N LEU A 131 -6.30 8.07 -3.37
CA LEU A 131 -5.42 7.26 -2.54
C LEU A 131 -5.96 7.17 -1.13
N ALA A 132 -6.35 8.29 -0.51
CA ALA A 132 -6.94 8.29 0.83
C ALA A 132 -8.17 7.37 0.92
N ALA A 133 -9.13 7.49 -0.01
CA ALA A 133 -10.29 6.59 -0.09
C ALA A 133 -9.89 5.12 -0.30
N GLY A 134 -8.89 4.88 -1.15
CA GLY A 134 -8.36 3.55 -1.41
C GLY A 134 -7.74 2.90 -0.18
N LEU A 135 -6.89 3.63 0.53
CA LEU A 135 -6.21 3.16 1.74
C LEU A 135 -7.21 2.87 2.87
N LEU A 136 -8.27 3.68 3.02
CA LEU A 136 -9.35 3.41 3.97
C LEU A 136 -9.98 2.02 3.77
N THR A 137 -10.06 1.56 2.52
CA THR A 137 -10.62 0.23 2.20
C THR A 137 -9.57 -0.86 2.35
N GLU A 138 -8.35 -0.65 1.84
CA GLU A 138 -7.25 -1.61 1.87
C GLU A 138 -6.76 -1.90 3.30
N GLN A 139 -6.80 -0.91 4.18
CA GLN A 139 -6.30 -1.01 5.56
C GLN A 139 -7.40 -1.41 6.56
N ARG A 140 -8.60 -1.78 6.10
CA ARG A 140 -9.66 -2.27 6.99
C ARG A 140 -9.24 -3.46 7.87
N PRO A 141 -8.44 -4.44 7.39
CA PRO A 141 -7.95 -5.52 8.23
C PRO A 141 -7.09 -5.04 9.41
N LEU A 142 -6.31 -3.96 9.24
CA LEU A 142 -5.48 -3.40 10.31
C LEU A 142 -6.32 -2.88 11.48
N LEU A 143 -7.51 -2.36 11.19
CA LEU A 143 -8.45 -1.94 12.23
C LEU A 143 -8.98 -3.12 13.02
N MET A 144 -9.37 -4.20 12.34
CA MET A 144 -9.86 -5.39 13.02
C MET A 144 -8.79 -5.95 13.97
N THR A 145 -7.53 -5.95 13.53
CA THR A 145 -6.40 -6.34 14.37
C THR A 145 -6.23 -5.41 15.57
N ALA A 146 -6.35 -4.09 15.37
CA ALA A 146 -6.33 -3.12 16.47
C ALA A 146 -7.50 -3.35 17.45
N SER A 147 -8.71 -3.63 16.95
CA SER A 147 -9.90 -3.92 17.75
C SER A 147 -9.76 -5.17 18.61
N THR A 148 -9.07 -6.20 18.11
CA THR A 148 -8.86 -7.44 18.88
C THR A 148 -7.84 -7.28 20.01
N GLN A 149 -7.00 -6.24 19.96
CA GLN A 149 -6.01 -5.95 21.01
C GLN A 149 -6.55 -5.06 22.12
N ASP A 150 -7.64 -4.33 21.85
CA ASP A 150 -8.21 -3.40 22.81
C ASP A 150 -9.28 -4.11 23.66
N GLU A 151 -9.20 -3.97 24.99
CA GLU A 151 -10.16 -4.59 25.91
C GLU A 151 -11.53 -3.89 25.88
N ASP A 152 -11.57 -2.63 25.42
CA ASP A 152 -12.77 -1.80 25.43
C ASP A 152 -13.23 -1.40 24.02
N LEU A 153 -14.03 -2.30 23.41
CA LEU A 153 -14.68 -2.11 22.10
C LEU A 153 -15.45 -0.78 21.99
N SER A 154 -15.97 -0.25 23.10
CA SER A 154 -16.75 0.99 23.11
C SER A 154 -15.91 2.23 22.77
N VAL A 155 -14.63 2.24 23.16
CA VAL A 155 -13.69 3.33 22.83
C VAL A 155 -13.41 3.35 21.32
N LEU A 156 -13.26 2.17 20.74
CA LEU A 156 -12.99 2.01 19.32
C LEU A 156 -14.21 2.37 18.47
N GLU A 157 -15.42 1.99 18.87
CA GLU A 157 -16.67 2.39 18.20
C GLU A 157 -16.87 3.91 18.22
N ASN A 158 -16.56 4.56 19.35
CA ASN A 158 -16.61 6.02 19.46
C ASN A 158 -15.57 6.70 18.56
N GLN A 159 -14.35 6.17 18.47
CA GLN A 159 -13.31 6.68 17.59
C GLN A 159 -13.63 6.47 16.11
N MET A 160 -14.26 5.35 15.75
CA MET A 160 -14.77 5.12 14.39
C MET A 160 -15.92 6.06 14.03
N SER A 161 -16.79 6.37 15.00
CA SER A 161 -17.87 7.34 14.80
C SER A 161 -17.35 8.76 14.60
N ALA A 162 -16.19 9.09 15.19
CA ALA A 162 -15.53 10.38 15.00
C ALA A 162 -15.03 10.62 13.57
N GLU A 163 -14.91 9.58 12.73
CA GLU A 163 -14.48 9.72 11.34
C GLU A 163 -15.41 10.55 10.45
N PHE A 164 -16.67 10.67 10.84
CA PHE A 164 -17.66 11.51 10.16
C PHE A 164 -17.58 12.97 10.60
N THR A 165 -16.69 13.30 11.55
CA THR A 165 -16.44 14.66 12.01
C THR A 165 -15.24 15.27 11.29
N PRO A 166 -15.15 16.61 11.20
CA PRO A 166 -13.96 17.28 10.69
C PRO A 166 -12.72 16.87 11.47
N PHE A 167 -11.62 16.60 10.77
CA PHE A 167 -10.32 16.40 11.40
C PHE A 167 -9.63 17.76 11.54
N ILE A 168 -9.19 18.08 12.75
CA ILE A 168 -8.57 19.36 13.08
C ILE A 168 -7.21 19.10 13.72
N GLU A 169 -6.15 19.67 13.15
CA GLU A 169 -4.79 19.58 13.65
C GLU A 169 -4.02 20.85 13.25
N ASP A 170 -3.31 21.46 14.20
CA ASP A 170 -2.47 22.65 14.01
C ASP A 170 -3.16 23.79 13.24
N ASN A 171 -4.44 24.03 13.56
CA ASN A 171 -5.32 25.05 12.98
C ASN A 171 -5.86 24.73 11.57
N ASP A 172 -5.42 23.62 10.96
CA ASP A 172 -5.97 23.12 9.72
C ASP A 172 -7.25 22.31 9.97
N ARG A 173 -8.20 22.44 9.04
CA ARG A 173 -9.49 21.75 9.14
C ARG A 173 -9.79 20.98 7.86
N PHE A 174 -9.71 19.66 7.96
CA PHE A 174 -10.02 18.74 6.88
C PHE A 174 -11.47 18.24 6.98
N LYS A 175 -12.05 17.89 5.84
CA LYS A 175 -13.43 17.38 5.74
C LYS A 175 -13.52 16.20 4.79
N GLY A 176 -14.64 15.47 4.87
CA GLY A 176 -14.93 14.34 3.98
C GLY A 176 -13.88 13.24 4.11
N VAL A 177 -13.44 12.68 2.99
CA VAL A 177 -12.51 11.54 2.96
C VAL A 177 -11.17 11.86 3.63
N LEU A 178 -10.65 13.09 3.51
CA LEU A 178 -9.39 13.46 4.18
C LEU A 178 -9.54 13.48 5.70
N ALA A 179 -10.69 13.95 6.21
CA ALA A 179 -10.97 13.89 7.63
C ALA A 179 -11.08 12.45 8.14
N MET A 180 -11.81 11.61 7.41
CA MET A 180 -11.95 10.19 7.72
C MET A 180 -10.57 9.49 7.71
N PHE A 181 -9.73 9.77 6.73
CA PHE A 181 -8.37 9.22 6.65
C PHE A 181 -7.46 9.72 7.78
N GLY A 182 -7.55 11.01 8.15
CA GLY A 182 -6.81 11.57 9.29
C GLY A 182 -7.19 10.92 10.61
N HIS A 183 -8.49 10.80 10.90
CA HIS A 183 -8.99 10.09 12.09
C HIS A 183 -8.55 8.63 12.10
N ARG A 184 -8.70 7.93 10.97
CA ARG A 184 -8.26 6.53 10.81
C ARG A 184 -6.76 6.37 11.08
N SER A 185 -5.95 7.26 10.53
CA SER A 185 -4.51 7.20 10.68
C SER A 185 -4.08 7.50 12.13
N LYS A 186 -4.78 8.40 12.82
CA LYS A 186 -4.57 8.68 14.25
C LYS A 186 -4.97 7.49 15.13
N LEU A 187 -6.10 6.85 14.82
CA LEU A 187 -6.56 5.62 15.47
C LEU A 187 -5.51 4.51 15.35
N LEU A 188 -5.04 4.24 14.13
CA LEU A 188 -3.98 3.25 13.89
C LEU A 188 -2.65 3.67 14.56
N GLY A 189 -2.36 4.96 14.62
CA GLY A 189 -1.19 5.51 15.32
C GLY A 189 -1.21 5.22 16.81
N ASN A 190 -2.38 5.30 17.44
CA ASN A 190 -2.57 5.02 18.87
C ASN A 190 -2.47 3.52 19.18
N HIS A 191 -3.06 2.67 18.33
CA HIS A 191 -3.17 1.23 18.60
C HIS A 191 -2.00 0.40 18.09
N LEU A 192 -1.54 0.66 16.87
CA LEU A 192 -0.47 -0.08 16.22
C LEU A 192 0.86 0.69 16.19
N GLY A 193 0.85 1.96 16.60
CA GLY A 193 2.05 2.78 16.72
C GLY A 193 2.50 3.50 15.44
N TYR A 194 1.74 3.38 14.34
CA TYR A 194 2.07 3.96 13.03
C TYR A 194 0.86 4.58 12.34
N HIS A 195 1.11 5.60 11.51
CA HIS A 195 0.07 6.40 10.88
C HIS A 195 -0.12 6.05 9.40
N LEU A 196 0.97 5.74 8.70
CA LEU A 196 0.93 5.28 7.32
C LEU A 196 1.48 3.86 7.23
N TYR A 197 0.90 3.06 6.33
CA TYR A 197 1.26 1.67 6.11
C TYR A 197 1.54 1.46 4.62
N ILE A 198 2.77 1.08 4.31
CA ILE A 198 3.21 0.77 2.95
C ILE A 198 3.27 -0.76 2.83
N SER A 199 2.57 -1.37 1.88
CA SER A 199 2.59 -2.82 1.71
C SER A 199 4.00 -3.33 1.40
N THR A 200 4.37 -4.50 1.94
CA THR A 200 5.63 -5.17 1.59
C THR A 200 5.72 -5.55 0.12
N ASP A 201 4.56 -5.68 -0.54
CA ASP A 201 4.43 -5.92 -1.98
C ASP A 201 5.02 -4.79 -2.84
N ALA A 202 5.05 -3.57 -2.27
CA ALA A 202 5.57 -2.39 -2.95
C ALA A 202 7.11 -2.31 -2.92
N LEU A 203 7.79 -3.20 -2.22
CA LEU A 203 9.24 -3.13 -2.00
C LEU A 203 10.02 -3.79 -3.14
N ASP A 204 11.29 -3.39 -3.32
CA ASP A 204 12.24 -3.99 -4.26
C ASP A 204 13.19 -5.00 -3.58
N ARG A 205 13.17 -5.07 -2.25
CA ARG A 205 14.10 -5.82 -1.39
C ARG A 205 13.42 -6.27 -0.09
N PRO A 206 14.07 -7.13 0.73
CA PRO A 206 13.54 -7.54 2.03
C PRO A 206 13.24 -6.34 2.94
N VAL A 207 12.24 -6.49 3.81
CA VAL A 207 11.72 -5.42 4.66
C VAL A 207 12.81 -4.75 5.51
N ASP A 208 13.68 -5.56 6.13
CA ASP A 208 14.76 -5.05 6.99
C ASP A 208 15.77 -4.20 6.20
N GLU A 209 16.15 -4.64 5.01
CA GLU A 209 17.06 -3.89 4.12
C GLU A 209 16.42 -2.59 3.62
N PHE A 210 15.12 -2.61 3.36
CA PHE A 210 14.39 -1.43 2.92
C PHE A 210 14.29 -0.39 4.04
N ILE A 211 13.97 -0.82 5.26
CA ILE A 211 13.94 0.08 6.43
C ILE A 211 15.33 0.67 6.68
N ALA A 212 16.39 -0.11 6.56
CA ALA A 212 17.76 0.38 6.67
C ALA A 212 18.09 1.44 5.60
N LEU A 213 17.66 1.25 4.36
CA LEU A 213 17.82 2.25 3.29
C LEU A 213 17.07 3.54 3.63
N MET A 214 15.79 3.45 4.01
CA MET A 214 14.96 4.60 4.36
C MET A 214 15.59 5.41 5.51
N ASN A 215 16.06 4.72 6.55
CA ASN A 215 16.72 5.36 7.69
C ASN A 215 18.04 6.02 7.29
N LYS A 216 18.83 5.39 6.40
CA LYS A 216 20.06 5.99 5.86
C LYS A 216 19.77 7.26 5.06
N SER A 217 18.75 7.24 4.19
CA SER A 217 18.33 8.42 3.42
C SER A 217 17.85 9.55 4.33
N LYS A 218 17.04 9.23 5.35
CA LYS A 218 16.62 10.20 6.37
C LYS A 218 17.81 10.81 7.12
N GLN A 219 18.79 10.00 7.53
CA GLN A 219 19.98 10.50 8.22
C GLN A 219 20.84 11.38 7.31
N ALA A 220 20.99 11.02 6.04
CA ALA A 220 21.72 11.83 5.07
C ALA A 220 21.05 13.19 4.84
N ALA A 221 19.72 13.24 4.77
CA ALA A 221 18.94 14.47 4.66
C ALA A 221 19.15 15.41 5.85
N VAL A 222 19.13 14.88 7.08
CA VAL A 222 19.35 15.66 8.32
C VAL A 222 20.76 16.26 8.40
N VAL A 223 21.76 15.68 7.73
CA VAL A 223 23.14 16.21 7.70
C VAL A 223 23.30 17.34 6.68
N VAL A 224 22.37 17.48 5.73
CA VAL A 224 22.42 18.48 4.65
C VAL A 224 21.55 19.71 4.94
N ALA A 225 20.54 19.59 5.81
CA ALA A 225 19.67 20.67 6.29
C ALA A 225 20.34 21.53 7.37
#